data_AF-A0A0V0HS06-F1
#
_entry.id   AF-A0A0V0HS06-F1
#
_cell.length_a   1.000
_cell.length_b   1.000
_cell.length_c   1.000
_cell.angle_alpha   90.00
_cell.angle_beta   90.00
_cell.angle_gamma   90.00
#
_symmetry.space_group_name_H-M   'P 1'
#
loop_
_entity.id
_entity.type
_entity.pdbx_description
1 polymer ?
#
loop_
_entity_poly.entity_id
_entity_poly.type
_entity_poly.pdbx_seq_one_letter_code
_entity_poly.pdbx_strand_id
1 'polypeptide(L)'
;MNRIVELLPVEDAAKTSILSKKWRYIWARLPNLWLSRAFWIYCTTQQIFRERVNTILLQHLGDIEKFHLVESVRSSSYAHTDRWLVTRKGVKELCLYMPDNRTYKVPSCVLNCPTLTHLELFKCLFKPPKSFVAFQHLINFVCKG
;
A
#
# COMPACT_ATOMS: atom_id res chain seq x y z
N MET A 1 -7.88 -6.52 18.42
CA MET A 1 -6.67 -5.97 17.78
C MET A 1 -5.65 -5.62 18.85
N ASN A 2 -4.37 -5.95 18.65
CA ASN A 2 -3.31 -5.55 19.59
C ASN A 2 -2.75 -4.20 19.15
N ARG A 3 -3.22 -3.14 19.82
CA ARG A 3 -2.91 -1.74 19.49
C ARG A 3 -1.40 -1.45 19.46
N ILE A 4 -0.59 -2.22 20.18
CA ILE A 4 0.86 -2.05 20.20
C ILE A 4 1.48 -2.28 18.82
N VAL A 5 1.11 -3.36 18.10
CA VAL A 5 1.73 -3.70 16.81
C VAL A 5 1.36 -2.69 15.73
N GLU A 6 0.16 -2.11 15.81
CA GLU A 6 -0.33 -1.09 14.87
C GLU A 6 0.42 0.24 14.98
N LEU A 7 1.10 0.48 16.10
CA LEU A 7 1.90 1.68 16.33
C LEU A 7 3.38 1.49 15.96
N LEU A 8 3.79 0.26 15.65
CA LEU A 8 5.18 -0.04 15.29
C LEU A 8 5.42 0.21 13.79
N PRO A 9 6.65 0.62 13.41
CA PRO A 9 7.11 0.50 12.03
C PRO A 9 6.89 -0.92 11.50
N VAL A 10 6.57 -1.04 10.22
CA VAL A 10 6.18 -2.30 9.58
C VAL A 10 7.24 -3.39 9.74
N GLU A 11 8.53 -3.02 9.73
CA GLU A 11 9.66 -3.89 9.96
C GLU A 11 9.75 -4.43 11.39
N ASP A 12 9.38 -3.63 12.39
CA ASP A 12 9.42 -4.03 13.80
C ASP A 12 8.16 -4.80 14.18
N ALA A 13 7.01 -4.38 13.65
CA ALA A 13 5.76 -5.12 13.71
C ALA A 13 5.95 -6.54 13.16
N ALA A 14 6.63 -6.70 12.01
CA ALA A 14 6.94 -8.00 11.44
C ALA A 14 7.85 -8.85 12.35
N LYS A 15 8.85 -8.27 13.01
CA LYS A 15 9.74 -8.99 13.94
C LYS A 15 9.00 -9.57 15.14
N THR A 16 7.90 -8.96 15.58
CA THR A 16 7.07 -9.51 16.67
C THR A 16 6.57 -10.93 16.37
N SER A 17 6.42 -11.29 15.09
CA SER A 17 5.97 -12.62 14.64
C SER A 17 6.88 -13.77 15.09
N ILE A 18 8.13 -13.46 15.47
CA ILE A 18 9.11 -14.43 15.96
C ILE A 18 8.83 -14.78 17.44
N LEU A 19 8.24 -13.87 18.21
CA LEU A 19 8.05 -14.02 19.65
C LEU A 19 7.09 -15.16 20.02
N SER A 20 6.04 -15.38 19.22
CA SER A 20 5.15 -16.54 19.37
C SER A 20 4.21 -16.71 18.17
N LYS A 21 3.53 -17.87 18.10
CA LYS A 21 2.44 -18.11 17.13
C LYS A 21 1.33 -17.06 17.22
N LYS A 22 1.02 -16.57 18.44
CA LYS A 22 0.01 -15.53 18.68
C LYS A 22 0.42 -14.21 18.01
N TRP A 23 1.66 -13.77 18.20
CA TRP A 23 2.18 -12.54 17.59
C TRP A 23 2.27 -12.64 16.06
N ARG A 24 2.61 -13.82 15.52
CA ARG A 24 2.57 -14.06 14.07
C ARG A 24 1.18 -13.84 13.50
N TYR A 25 0.14 -14.32 14.16
CA TYR A 25 -1.24 -14.13 13.71
C TYR A 25 -1.71 -12.67 13.85
N ILE A 26 -1.28 -11.98 14.91
CA ILE A 26 -1.55 -10.55 15.10
C ILE A 26 -0.94 -9.74 13.95
N TRP A 27 0.35 -9.95 13.65
CA TRP A 27 1.05 -9.32 12.54
C TRP A 27 0.37 -9.62 11.19
N ALA A 28 0.07 -10.90 10.94
CA ALA A 28 -0.52 -11.32 9.67
C ALA A 28 -1.91 -10.69 9.42
N ARG A 29 -2.66 -10.31 10.45
CA ARG A 29 -4.01 -9.70 10.32
C ARG A 29 -4.04 -8.19 10.54
N LEU A 30 -2.89 -7.53 10.47
CA LEU A 30 -2.80 -6.10 10.74
C LEU A 30 -3.54 -5.31 9.64
N PRO A 31 -4.66 -4.62 9.94
CA PRO A 31 -5.50 -4.00 8.90
C PRO A 31 -4.82 -2.79 8.22
N ASN A 32 -3.77 -2.24 8.85
CA ASN A 32 -3.11 -1.02 8.43
C ASN A 32 -1.67 -1.31 8.03
N LEU A 33 -1.36 -1.35 6.74
CA LEU A 33 0.00 -1.53 6.25
C LEU A 33 0.62 -0.19 5.85
N TRP A 34 1.61 0.23 6.63
CA TRP A 34 2.33 1.49 6.43
C TRP A 34 3.75 1.24 5.89
N LEU A 35 3.87 1.10 4.57
CA LEU A 35 5.13 0.91 3.86
C LEU A 35 5.78 2.28 3.60
N SER A 36 6.40 2.84 4.64
CA SER A 36 6.92 4.21 4.66
C SER A 36 8.22 4.41 3.85
N ARG A 37 8.67 5.66 3.74
CA ARG A 37 10.01 6.00 3.25
C ARG A 37 11.10 5.35 4.09
N ALA A 38 10.92 5.29 5.42
CA ALA A 38 11.88 4.63 6.31
C ALA A 38 11.97 3.13 6.00
N PHE A 39 10.84 2.47 5.76
CA PHE A 39 10.79 1.07 5.34
C PHE A 39 11.47 0.85 3.98
N TRP A 40 11.26 1.75 3.01
CA TRP A 40 11.98 1.74 1.74
C TRP A 40 13.51 1.81 1.95
N ILE A 41 13.98 2.75 2.77
CA ILE A 41 15.42 2.90 3.09
C ILE A 41 15.94 1.65 3.81
N TYR A 42 15.19 1.11 4.75
CA TYR A 42 15.51 -0.12 5.49
C TYR A 42 15.71 -1.33 4.57
N CYS A 43 15.02 -1.37 3.43
CA CYS A 43 15.18 -2.43 2.44
C CYS A 43 16.48 -2.32 1.61
N THR A 44 17.20 -1.20 1.67
CA THR A 44 18.47 -0.87 0.98
C THR A 44 18.44 -0.89 -0.56
N THR A 45 17.70 -1.79 -1.19
CA THR A 45 17.55 -1.90 -2.65
C THR A 45 16.09 -2.07 -3.06
N GLN A 46 15.79 -1.72 -4.31
CA GLN A 46 14.46 -1.92 -4.89
C GLN A 46 14.05 -3.40 -4.94
N GLN A 47 15.00 -4.30 -5.18
CA GLN A 47 14.71 -5.74 -5.23
C GLN A 47 14.29 -6.26 -3.85
N ILE A 48 15.07 -5.96 -2.81
CA ILE A 48 14.75 -6.38 -1.43
C ILE A 48 13.42 -5.77 -0.98
N PHE A 49 13.15 -4.51 -1.34
CA PHE A 49 11.85 -3.90 -1.05
C PHE A 49 10.71 -4.69 -1.69
N ARG A 50 10.80 -5.00 -2.98
CA ARG A 50 9.78 -5.76 -3.70
C ARG A 50 9.58 -7.15 -3.10
N GLU A 51 10.66 -7.86 -2.79
CA GLU A 51 10.61 -9.18 -2.16
C GLU A 51 9.91 -9.12 -0.80
N ARG A 52 10.24 -8.13 0.04
CA ARG A 52 9.61 -7.95 1.35
C ARG A 52 8.15 -7.56 1.23
N VAL A 53 7.79 -6.61 0.35
CA VAL A 53 6.39 -6.23 0.12
C VAL A 53 5.59 -7.42 -0.39
N ASN A 54 6.11 -8.18 -1.37
CA ASN A 54 5.47 -9.40 -1.83
C ASN A 54 5.26 -10.39 -0.69
N THR A 55 6.27 -10.60 0.16
CA THR A 55 6.18 -11.52 1.30
C THR A 55 5.12 -11.07 2.31
N ILE A 56 5.11 -9.79 2.67
CA ILE A 56 4.11 -9.21 3.58
C ILE A 56 2.71 -9.43 3.02
N LEU A 57 2.48 -9.10 1.74
CA LEU A 57 1.17 -9.22 1.10
C LEU A 57 0.71 -10.66 0.90
N LEU A 58 1.63 -11.60 0.65
CA LEU A 58 1.33 -13.03 0.51
C LEU A 58 1.00 -13.70 1.85
N GLN A 59 1.64 -13.26 2.93
CA GLN A 59 1.42 -13.80 4.28
C GLN A 59 0.27 -13.12 5.02
N HIS A 60 -0.28 -12.05 4.45
CA HIS A 60 -1.37 -11.30 5.07
C HIS A 60 -2.67 -12.13 5.11
N LEU A 61 -3.36 -12.08 6.24
CA LEU A 61 -4.57 -12.81 6.54
C LEU A 61 -5.72 -11.82 6.73
N GLY A 62 -6.69 -11.85 5.82
CA GLY A 62 -7.84 -10.95 5.83
C GLY A 62 -7.64 -9.71 4.98
N ASP A 63 -8.45 -8.69 5.24
CA ASP A 63 -8.50 -7.47 4.44
C ASP A 63 -7.53 -6.40 4.99
N ILE A 64 -6.84 -5.74 4.07
CA ILE A 64 -6.05 -4.55 4.37
C ILE A 64 -6.97 -3.36 4.18
N GLU A 65 -7.33 -2.71 5.28
CA GLU A 65 -8.22 -1.55 5.25
C GLU A 65 -7.48 -0.27 4.88
N LYS A 66 -6.25 -0.09 5.38
CA LYS A 66 -5.41 1.07 5.09
C LYS A 66 -4.10 0.62 4.46
N PHE A 67 -3.82 1.11 3.27
CA PHE A 67 -2.60 0.80 2.53
C PHE A 67 -1.87 2.08 2.19
N HIS A 68 -0.72 2.30 2.83
CA HIS A 68 0.17 3.41 2.54
C HIS A 68 1.47 2.88 1.92
N LEU A 69 1.81 3.38 0.74
CA LEU A 69 2.96 2.94 -0.03
C LEU A 69 3.82 4.14 -0.46
N VAL A 70 5.06 4.14 0.00
CA VAL A 70 6.13 4.97 -0.55
C VAL A 70 7.05 4.07 -1.37
N GLU A 71 7.17 4.35 -2.67
CA GLU A 71 8.06 3.60 -3.55
C GLU A 71 8.90 4.55 -4.41
N SER A 72 10.23 4.38 -4.39
CA SER A 72 11.15 5.06 -5.30
C SER A 72 11.68 4.07 -6.34
N VAL A 73 11.14 4.14 -7.55
CA VAL A 73 11.43 3.25 -8.64
C VAL A 73 12.61 3.77 -9.45
N ARG A 74 13.75 3.08 -9.34
CA ARG A 74 14.91 3.29 -10.23
C ARG A 74 14.69 2.67 -11.62
N SER A 75 13.88 1.62 -11.71
CA SER A 75 13.45 0.95 -12.93
C SER A 75 12.39 1.73 -13.74
N SER A 76 12.18 1.38 -15.01
CA SER A 76 11.16 1.98 -15.89
C SER A 76 9.73 1.49 -15.65
N SER A 77 9.51 0.46 -14.81
CA SER A 77 8.21 -0.20 -14.66
C SER A 77 7.68 -0.23 -13.23
N TYR A 78 6.39 0.10 -13.10
CA TYR A 78 5.58 -0.01 -11.89
C TYR A 78 4.69 -1.28 -11.88
N ALA A 79 5.00 -2.29 -12.70
CA ALA A 79 4.17 -3.50 -12.79
C ALA A 79 3.99 -4.24 -11.44
N HIS A 80 4.98 -4.14 -10.54
CA HIS A 80 4.87 -4.67 -9.18
C HIS A 80 3.86 -3.87 -8.35
N THR A 81 3.97 -2.55 -8.40
CA THR A 81 3.04 -1.60 -7.78
C THR A 81 1.61 -1.86 -8.25
N ASP A 82 1.40 -1.97 -9.57
CA ASP A 82 0.09 -2.24 -10.16
C ASP A 82 -0.48 -3.56 -9.62
N ARG A 83 0.33 -4.62 -9.59
CA ARG A 83 -0.07 -5.91 -9.04
C ARG A 83 -0.45 -5.81 -7.56
N TRP A 84 0.30 -5.06 -6.77
CA TRP A 84 -0.02 -4.84 -5.36
C TRP A 84 -1.39 -4.17 -5.23
N LEU A 85 -1.66 -3.11 -5.99
CA LEU A 85 -2.93 -2.38 -5.88
C LEU A 85 -4.14 -3.18 -6.39
N VAL A 86 -4.01 -3.89 -7.51
CA VAL A 86 -5.10 -4.66 -8.13
C VAL A 86 -5.55 -5.82 -7.24
N THR A 87 -4.64 -6.40 -6.44
CA THR A 87 -4.96 -7.55 -5.59
C THR A 87 -5.66 -7.17 -4.28
N ARG A 88 -5.85 -5.88 -3.97
CA ARG A 88 -6.41 -5.42 -2.69
C ARG A 88 -7.88 -4.99 -2.82
N LYS A 89 -8.75 -5.97 -3.02
CA LYS A 89 -10.21 -5.78 -2.98
C LYS A 89 -10.62 -5.62 -1.50
N GLY A 90 -10.89 -4.40 -1.04
CA GLY A 90 -11.25 -4.14 0.37
C GLY A 90 -10.56 -2.96 1.02
N VAL A 91 -9.57 -2.35 0.34
CA VAL A 91 -8.91 -1.13 0.85
C VAL A 91 -9.92 0.00 0.94
N LYS A 92 -9.93 0.65 2.11
CA LYS A 92 -10.73 1.84 2.42
C LYS A 92 -9.92 3.12 2.27
N GLU A 93 -8.65 3.10 2.69
CA GLU A 93 -7.76 4.23 2.60
C GLU A 93 -6.49 3.84 1.83
N LEU A 94 -6.25 4.51 0.71
CA LEU A 94 -5.08 4.29 -0.13
C LEU A 94 -4.25 5.57 -0.21
N CYS A 95 -2.99 5.49 0.22
CA CYS A 95 -2.03 6.58 0.13
C CYS A 95 -0.82 6.14 -0.71
N LEU A 96 -0.59 6.81 -1.83
CA LEU A 96 0.51 6.54 -2.75
C LEU A 96 1.44 7.73 -2.82
N TYR A 97 2.72 7.50 -2.52
CA TYR A 97 3.74 8.54 -2.57
C TYR A 97 4.92 8.09 -3.43
N MET A 98 5.06 8.72 -4.60
CA MET A 98 6.01 8.35 -5.64
C MET A 98 7.06 9.46 -5.80
N PRO A 99 8.11 9.54 -4.96
CA PRO A 99 9.05 10.67 -4.92
C PRO A 99 9.82 10.94 -6.22
N ASP A 100 9.88 9.95 -7.13
CA ASP A 100 10.69 10.05 -8.34
C ASP A 100 10.21 11.17 -9.28
N ASN A 101 11.05 11.55 -10.24
CA ASN A 101 10.67 12.54 -11.26
C ASN A 101 9.73 11.98 -12.34
N ARG A 102 9.41 10.68 -12.26
CA ARG A 102 8.47 10.03 -13.18
C ARG A 102 7.09 10.03 -12.57
N THR A 103 6.07 10.23 -13.39
CA THR A 103 4.70 10.19 -12.91
C THR A 103 4.13 8.78 -13.03
N TYR A 104 3.79 8.20 -11.89
CA TYR A 104 3.16 6.88 -11.81
C TYR A 104 1.70 6.96 -12.25
N LYS A 105 1.29 6.13 -13.21
CA LYS A 105 -0.12 6.07 -13.64
C LYS A 105 -0.87 5.05 -12.79
N VAL A 106 -1.80 5.52 -11.96
CA VAL A 106 -2.59 4.63 -11.09
C VAL A 106 -3.54 3.78 -11.94
N PRO A 107 -3.60 2.44 -11.72
CA PRO A 107 -4.54 1.58 -12.44
C PRO A 107 -6.00 1.98 -12.22
N SER A 108 -6.78 2.04 -13.29
CA SER A 108 -8.18 2.51 -13.23
C SER A 108 -9.08 1.65 -12.34
N CYS A 109 -8.79 0.36 -12.20
CA CYS A 109 -9.55 -0.56 -11.35
C CYS A 109 -9.52 -0.18 -9.86
N VAL A 110 -8.45 0.47 -9.40
CA VAL A 110 -8.33 0.95 -8.01
C VAL A 110 -9.41 1.98 -7.69
N LEU A 111 -9.77 2.77 -8.69
CA LEU A 111 -10.76 3.85 -8.59
C LEU A 111 -12.20 3.33 -8.57
N ASN A 112 -12.40 2.10 -9.06
CA ASN A 112 -13.67 1.39 -9.02
C ASN A 112 -13.79 0.48 -7.78
N CYS A 113 -12.85 0.56 -6.84
CA CYS A 113 -12.90 -0.20 -5.61
C CYS A 113 -14.06 0.33 -4.75
N PRO A 114 -15.13 -0.46 -4.50
CA PRO A 114 -16.33 0.04 -3.84
C PRO A 114 -16.10 0.39 -2.36
N THR A 115 -15.07 -0.18 -1.75
CA THR A 115 -14.71 0.09 -0.35
C THR A 115 -13.85 1.35 -0.18
N LEU A 116 -13.27 1.87 -1.26
CA LEU A 116 -12.31 2.96 -1.20
C LEU A 116 -13.01 4.29 -0.88
N THR A 117 -12.71 4.83 0.29
CA THR A 117 -13.29 6.08 0.82
C THR A 117 -12.28 7.22 0.89
N HIS A 118 -10.98 6.91 0.98
CA HIS A 118 -9.91 7.90 1.03
C HIS A 118 -8.81 7.55 0.04
N LEU A 119 -8.42 8.53 -0.78
CA LEU A 119 -7.38 8.39 -1.78
C LEU A 119 -6.44 9.60 -1.72
N GLU A 120 -5.19 9.36 -1.33
CA GLU A 120 -4.12 10.36 -1.38
C GLU A 120 -3.06 9.93 -2.38
N LEU A 121 -2.77 10.82 -3.32
CA LEU A 121 -1.82 10.61 -4.41
C LEU A 121 -0.78 11.73 -4.41
N PHE A 122 0.50 11.38 -4.38
CA PHE A 122 1.60 12.32 -4.53
C PHE A 122 2.47 11.91 -5.72
N LYS A 123 2.68 12.84 -6.66
CA LYS A 123 3.40 12.62 -7.94
C LYS A 123 2.85 11.45 -8.76
N CYS A 124 1.54 11.23 -8.69
CA CYS A 124 0.85 10.22 -9.49
C CYS A 124 0.01 10.90 -10.57
N LEU A 125 -0.01 10.31 -11.77
CA LEU A 125 -0.93 10.64 -12.83
C LEU A 125 -2.18 9.77 -12.72
N PHE A 126 -3.28 10.43 -13.02
CA PHE A 126 -4.59 9.86 -13.01
C PHE A 126 -5.20 10.07 -14.39
N LYS A 127 -5.72 9.00 -15.01
CA LYS A 127 -6.46 9.10 -16.26
C LYS A 127 -7.79 8.34 -16.12
N PRO A 128 -8.89 9.04 -15.88
CA PRO A 128 -10.19 8.40 -15.75
C PRO A 128 -10.63 7.84 -17.12
N PRO A 129 -11.25 6.65 -17.22
CA PRO A 129 -11.91 6.20 -18.45
C PRO A 129 -13.01 7.17 -18.92
N LYS A 130 -13.43 7.06 -20.18
CA LYS A 130 -14.41 8.02 -20.76
C LYS A 130 -15.82 7.92 -20.14
N SER A 131 -16.19 6.76 -19.60
CA SER A 131 -17.45 6.48 -18.90
C SER A 131 -17.30 6.51 -17.38
N PHE A 132 -16.35 7.30 -16.87
CA PHE A 132 -15.93 7.28 -15.48
C PHE A 132 -17.01 7.86 -14.56
N VAL A 133 -17.76 6.96 -13.94
CA VAL A 133 -18.55 7.23 -12.73
C VAL A 133 -17.73 6.78 -11.53
N ALA A 134 -16.51 7.29 -11.36
CA ALA A 134 -15.73 6.85 -10.20
C ALA A 134 -15.95 7.72 -8.99
N PHE A 135 -15.33 7.25 -7.91
CA PHE A 135 -15.40 7.89 -6.61
C PHE A 135 -16.82 7.89 -6.04
N GLN A 136 -17.65 6.91 -6.40
CA GLN A 136 -19.02 6.78 -5.87
C GLN A 136 -19.06 6.74 -4.33
N HIS A 137 -17.97 6.29 -3.71
CA HIS A 137 -17.81 6.19 -2.26
C HIS A 137 -16.63 7.01 -1.72
N LEU A 138 -15.93 7.79 -2.56
CA LEU A 138 -14.77 8.55 -2.10
C LEU A 138 -15.23 9.79 -1.34
N ILE A 139 -14.79 9.90 -0.10
CA ILE A 139 -15.08 11.03 0.79
C ILE A 139 -13.96 12.06 0.68
N ASN A 140 -12.70 11.59 0.63
CA ASN A 140 -11.53 12.46 0.62
C ASN A 140 -10.60 12.11 -0.55
N PHE A 141 -10.30 13.12 -1.37
CA PHE A 141 -9.33 13.03 -2.46
C PHE A 141 -8.26 14.11 -2.29
N VAL A 142 -7.00 13.70 -2.24
CA VAL A 142 -5.86 14.63 -2.19
C VAL A 142 -4.89 14.25 -3.30
N CYS A 143 -4.65 15.17 -4.24
CA CYS A 143 -3.64 15.00 -5.28
C CYS A 143 -2.61 16.12 -5.16
N LYS A 144 -1.36 15.75 -4.93
CA LYS A 144 -0.22 16.67 -4.80
C LYS A 144 0.76 16.40 -5.95
N GLY A 145 1.06 17.45 -6.72
CA GLY A 145 1.99 17.42 -7.86
C GLY A 145 3.44 17.24 -7.44
#